data_AF-A0A9E3ZF27-F1
#
_entry.id   AF-A0A9E3ZF27-F1
#
_cell.length_a   1.000
_cell.length_b   1.000
_cell.length_c   1.000
_cell.angle_alpha   90.00
_cell.angle_beta   90.00
_cell.angle_gamma   90.00
#
_symmetry.space_group_name_H-M   'P 1'
#
loop_
_entity.id
_entity.type
_entity.pdbx_description
1 polymer ?
#
loop_
_entity_poly.entity_id
_entity_poly.type
_entity_poly.pdbx_seq_one_letter_code
_entity_poly.pdbx_strand_id
1 'polypeptide(L)'
;DANDNFLSFWPHGDADDRVNYPGLWFFKLFMQLLIFSVMAFFWIHVMMWLYREVMERLQGKGFIEDLNHPEVVYFRRFPAVWRWIHALFAISTMVLILTGTTLLFSHTGWAKAVVVFLGGTEMEGIIHRTAAVIWLGIFAAHLAIAINNIWSNRATFKWFGSTSMLPNWKDWDDLKGMFKWFVGRGERPQFNHWTYWQKFDYWAPFWGAGVIGSSGIMLFAPEATAVVLPGWMFNIATVVHAEEALLAAIFLNSVHFFNVHFRPERFPMSTTIFTGAIPIEEFKHDHRVEYDRLVELGELDKHLVKRPSRRVDLAASFITTVLIVAGLTLLTLVLYGVVTMPN
;
A
#
# COMPACT_ATOMS: atom_id res chain seq x y z
N ASP A 1 31.21 7.70 19.92
CA ASP A 1 32.31 6.72 20.11
C ASP A 1 31.88 5.34 19.66
N ALA A 2 32.71 4.65 18.87
CA ALA A 2 32.45 3.28 18.43
C ALA A 2 32.69 2.31 19.59
N ASN A 3 31.62 1.67 20.06
CA ASN A 3 31.67 0.66 21.12
C ASN A 3 31.96 -0.74 20.53
N ASP A 4 32.23 -1.73 21.40
CA ASP A 4 32.54 -3.12 20.98
C ASP A 4 31.47 -3.73 20.07
N ASN A 5 30.21 -3.38 20.30
CA ASN A 5 29.11 -3.79 19.43
C ASN A 5 29.30 -3.24 18.01
N PHE A 6 29.58 -1.94 17.85
CA PHE A 6 29.78 -1.29 16.56
C PHE A 6 30.95 -1.92 15.77
N LEU A 7 32.00 -2.37 16.48
CA LEU A 7 33.16 -3.02 15.86
C LEU A 7 32.84 -4.34 15.14
N SER A 8 31.71 -4.97 15.46
CA SER A 8 31.24 -6.19 14.76
C SER A 8 30.53 -5.91 13.42
N PHE A 9 30.41 -4.65 13.01
CA PHE A 9 29.95 -4.28 11.68
C PHE A 9 30.87 -4.87 10.60
N TRP A 10 30.31 -5.16 9.42
CA TRP A 10 31.06 -5.71 8.28
C TRP A 10 31.11 -4.67 7.16
N PRO A 11 32.16 -3.84 7.08
CA PRO A 11 32.24 -2.78 6.06
C PRO A 11 32.11 -3.27 4.61
N HIS A 12 32.45 -4.55 4.38
CA HIS A 12 32.38 -5.22 3.09
C HIS A 12 31.60 -6.54 3.19
N GLY A 13 30.57 -6.58 4.07
CA GLY A 13 29.70 -7.75 4.19
C GLY A 13 28.99 -8.05 2.88
N ASP A 14 29.17 -9.26 2.36
CA ASP A 14 28.57 -9.72 1.10
C ASP A 14 27.37 -10.64 1.39
N ALA A 15 26.19 -10.22 0.93
CA ALA A 15 24.96 -10.97 1.11
C ALA A 15 24.85 -12.19 0.17
N ASP A 16 25.74 -12.34 -0.81
CA ASP A 16 25.83 -13.52 -1.68
C ASP A 16 26.83 -14.56 -1.16
N ASP A 17 27.68 -14.20 -0.21
CA ASP A 17 28.64 -15.10 0.40
C ASP A 17 28.05 -15.85 1.62
N ARG A 18 27.46 -17.00 1.32
CA ARG A 18 26.90 -17.91 2.33
C ARG A 18 27.93 -18.43 3.33
N VAL A 19 29.21 -18.50 2.96
CA VAL A 19 30.24 -19.13 3.79
C VAL A 19 30.71 -18.15 4.85
N ASN A 20 31.05 -16.93 4.45
CA ASN A 20 31.58 -15.92 5.36
C ASN A 20 30.49 -15.10 6.06
N TYR A 21 29.32 -14.93 5.43
CA TYR A 21 28.21 -14.13 5.98
C TYR A 21 26.87 -14.91 5.96
N PRO A 22 26.77 -16.08 6.62
CA PRO A 22 25.60 -16.95 6.54
C PRO A 22 24.29 -16.28 6.98
N GLY A 23 24.35 -15.38 7.97
CA GLY A 23 23.19 -14.61 8.43
C GLY A 23 22.70 -13.62 7.37
N LEU A 24 23.61 -12.84 6.78
CA LEU A 24 23.26 -11.85 5.76
C LEU A 24 22.68 -12.53 4.52
N TRP A 25 23.29 -13.63 4.08
CA TRP A 25 22.79 -14.48 3.01
C TRP A 25 21.40 -15.02 3.28
N PHE A 26 21.16 -15.54 4.50
CA PHE A 26 19.84 -16.06 4.88
C PHE A 26 18.76 -14.97 4.84
N PHE A 27 19.02 -13.79 5.39
CA PHE A 27 18.05 -12.69 5.38
C PHE A 27 17.78 -12.19 3.95
N LYS A 28 18.82 -12.07 3.11
CA LYS A 28 18.63 -11.76 1.69
C LYS A 28 17.73 -12.80 1.00
N LEU A 29 18.06 -14.09 1.14
CA LEU A 29 17.28 -15.17 0.54
C LEU A 29 15.82 -15.16 1.03
N PHE A 30 15.61 -14.99 2.34
CA PHE A 30 14.27 -14.89 2.92
C PHE A 30 13.48 -13.74 2.31
N MET A 31 14.05 -12.54 2.25
CA MET A 31 13.39 -11.37 1.68
C MET A 31 13.09 -11.57 0.20
N GLN A 32 14.03 -12.10 -0.59
CA GLN A 32 13.81 -12.38 -2.00
C GLN A 32 12.69 -13.40 -2.22
N LEU A 33 12.68 -14.51 -1.48
CA LEU A 33 11.62 -15.51 -1.56
C LEU A 33 10.25 -14.91 -1.19
N LEU A 34 10.20 -14.09 -0.14
CA LEU A 34 8.99 -13.37 0.27
C LEU A 34 8.49 -12.48 -0.87
N ILE A 35 9.36 -11.62 -1.41
CA ILE A 35 9.04 -10.67 -2.48
C ILE A 35 8.53 -11.40 -3.71
N PHE A 36 9.29 -12.37 -4.22
CA PHE A 36 8.88 -13.10 -5.42
C PHE A 36 7.55 -13.85 -5.21
N SER A 37 7.33 -14.45 -4.04
CA SER A 37 6.09 -15.17 -3.74
C SER A 37 4.89 -14.23 -3.67
N VAL A 38 5.03 -13.10 -2.96
CA VAL A 38 3.96 -12.09 -2.83
C VAL A 38 3.66 -11.49 -4.20
N MET A 39 4.68 -11.04 -4.93
CA MET A 39 4.50 -10.42 -6.24
C MET A 39 3.90 -11.40 -7.25
N ALA A 40 4.36 -12.65 -7.29
CA ALA A 40 3.78 -13.66 -8.19
C ALA A 40 2.30 -13.90 -7.89
N PHE A 41 1.93 -14.07 -6.61
CA PHE A 41 0.53 -14.26 -6.22
C PHE A 41 -0.34 -13.09 -6.68
N PHE A 42 0.06 -11.84 -6.37
CA PHE A 42 -0.76 -10.68 -6.68
C PHE A 42 -0.78 -10.33 -8.16
N TRP A 43 0.30 -10.52 -8.90
CA TRP A 43 0.27 -10.30 -10.35
C TRP A 43 -0.58 -11.34 -11.06
N ILE A 44 -0.54 -12.62 -10.65
CA ILE A 44 -1.46 -13.63 -11.17
C ILE A 44 -2.90 -13.23 -10.87
N HIS A 45 -3.18 -12.82 -9.63
CA HIS A 45 -4.49 -12.37 -9.19
C HIS A 45 -5.00 -11.18 -10.03
N VAL A 46 -4.19 -10.14 -10.18
CA VAL A 46 -4.47 -8.94 -10.99
C VAL A 46 -4.72 -9.31 -12.45
N MET A 47 -3.89 -10.16 -13.05
CA MET A 47 -4.05 -10.58 -14.44
C MET A 47 -5.33 -11.39 -14.66
N MET A 48 -5.65 -12.31 -13.74
CA MET A 48 -6.89 -13.08 -13.78
C MET A 48 -8.11 -12.18 -13.61
N TRP A 49 -8.03 -11.19 -12.73
CA TRP A 49 -9.08 -10.20 -12.54
C TRP A 49 -9.29 -9.36 -13.80
N LEU A 50 -8.23 -8.78 -14.35
CA LEU A 50 -8.28 -8.00 -15.58
C LEU A 50 -8.92 -8.80 -16.72
N TYR A 51 -8.44 -10.04 -16.93
CA TYR A 51 -9.00 -10.93 -17.92
C TYR A 51 -10.51 -11.11 -17.72
N ARG A 52 -10.94 -11.42 -16.49
CA ARG A 52 -12.34 -11.70 -16.20
C ARG A 52 -13.25 -10.49 -16.40
N GLU A 53 -12.88 -9.32 -15.88
CA GLU A 53 -13.67 -8.10 -16.05
C GLU A 53 -13.75 -7.68 -17.52
N VAL A 54 -12.66 -7.79 -18.29
CA VAL A 54 -12.69 -7.50 -19.73
C VAL A 54 -13.65 -8.46 -20.45
N MET A 55 -13.60 -9.76 -20.14
CA MET A 55 -14.53 -10.72 -20.74
C MET A 55 -15.99 -10.44 -20.38
N GLU A 56 -16.30 -10.12 -19.12
CA GLU A 56 -17.67 -9.78 -18.71
C GLU A 56 -18.17 -8.49 -19.35
N ARG A 57 -17.29 -7.49 -19.50
CA ARG A 57 -17.62 -6.25 -20.21
C ARG A 57 -17.92 -6.49 -21.69
N LEU A 58 -17.13 -7.32 -22.37
CA LEU A 58 -17.39 -7.71 -23.77
C LEU A 58 -18.68 -8.51 -23.92
N GLN A 59 -19.10 -9.24 -22.87
CA GLN A 59 -20.38 -9.97 -22.82
C GLN A 59 -21.57 -9.10 -22.40
N GLY A 60 -21.37 -7.82 -22.09
CA GLY A 60 -22.43 -6.92 -21.60
C GLY A 60 -22.87 -7.21 -20.16
N LYS A 61 -22.06 -7.91 -19.37
CA LYS A 61 -22.33 -8.27 -17.97
C LYS A 61 -21.57 -7.44 -16.94
N GLY A 62 -20.54 -6.72 -17.38
CA GLY A 62 -19.73 -5.87 -16.49
C GLY A 62 -20.55 -4.72 -15.92
N PHE A 63 -20.18 -4.25 -14.72
CA PHE A 63 -20.79 -3.05 -14.17
C PHE A 63 -20.46 -1.83 -15.04
N ILE A 64 -21.50 -1.09 -15.42
CA ILE A 64 -21.38 0.16 -16.18
C ILE A 64 -22.17 1.21 -15.41
N GLU A 65 -21.49 2.29 -15.02
CA GLU A 65 -22.15 3.44 -14.41
C GLU A 65 -23.15 4.04 -15.39
N ASP A 66 -24.39 4.26 -14.94
CA ASP A 66 -25.41 4.93 -15.75
C ASP A 66 -25.14 6.45 -15.80
N LEU A 67 -24.49 6.88 -16.87
CA LEU A 67 -24.17 8.29 -17.11
C LEU A 67 -25.41 9.14 -17.48
N ASN A 68 -26.52 8.51 -17.89
CA ASN A 68 -27.74 9.21 -18.27
C ASN A 68 -28.59 9.57 -17.05
N HIS A 69 -28.48 8.75 -15.99
CA HIS A 69 -29.08 9.01 -14.68
C HIS A 69 -27.98 9.14 -13.63
N PRO A 70 -27.14 10.19 -13.69
CA PRO A 70 -26.07 10.35 -12.73
C PRO A 70 -26.69 10.43 -11.34
N GLU A 71 -26.28 9.51 -10.48
CA GLU A 71 -26.77 9.40 -9.11
C GLU A 71 -26.78 10.79 -8.45
N VAL A 72 -27.95 11.20 -7.97
CA VAL A 72 -28.05 12.41 -7.13
C VAL A 72 -27.68 12.10 -5.68
N VAL A 73 -27.67 10.80 -5.32
CA VAL A 73 -27.44 10.28 -3.98
C VAL A 73 -26.15 9.45 -3.95
N TYR A 74 -25.27 9.81 -3.03
CA TYR A 74 -23.99 9.14 -2.80
C TYR A 74 -23.97 8.56 -1.39
N PHE A 75 -23.16 7.53 -1.17
CA PHE A 75 -22.85 7.02 0.16
C PHE A 75 -21.57 7.67 0.70
N ARG A 76 -21.57 8.10 1.96
CA ARG A 76 -20.37 8.63 2.65
C ARG A 76 -19.42 7.48 3.00
N ARG A 77 -18.43 7.23 2.15
CA ARG A 77 -17.44 6.17 2.35
C ARG A 77 -16.31 6.55 3.32
N PHE A 78 -15.76 7.76 3.18
CA PHE A 78 -14.62 8.20 4.00
C PHE A 78 -14.83 9.57 4.66
N PRO A 79 -14.76 9.65 6.00
CA PRO A 79 -14.63 10.91 6.75
C PRO A 79 -13.38 11.72 6.34
N ALA A 80 -13.42 13.04 6.53
CA ALA A 80 -12.33 13.95 6.15
C ALA A 80 -10.95 13.58 6.73
N VAL A 81 -10.91 13.15 7.99
CA VAL A 81 -9.67 12.73 8.67
C VAL A 81 -8.92 11.65 7.88
N TRP A 82 -9.61 10.60 7.45
CA TRP A 82 -8.97 9.48 6.76
C TRP A 82 -8.48 9.87 5.36
N ARG A 83 -9.13 10.84 4.73
CA ARG A 83 -8.71 11.37 3.42
C ARG A 83 -7.39 12.14 3.53
N TRP A 84 -7.26 12.98 4.56
CA TRP A 84 -6.03 13.72 4.83
C TRP A 84 -4.89 12.80 5.25
N ILE A 85 -5.17 11.83 6.13
CA ILE A 85 -4.18 10.82 6.54
C ILE A 85 -3.69 10.05 5.31
N HIS A 86 -4.59 9.58 4.45
CA HIS A 86 -4.23 8.89 3.22
C HIS A 86 -3.36 9.76 2.31
N ALA A 87 -3.75 11.01 2.07
CA ALA A 87 -2.98 11.92 1.20
C ALA A 87 -1.55 12.15 1.74
N LEU A 88 -1.42 12.43 3.04
CA LEU A 88 -0.12 12.65 3.66
C LEU A 88 0.74 11.38 3.67
N PHE A 89 0.12 10.22 3.91
CA PHE A 89 0.78 8.92 3.86
C PHE A 89 1.26 8.57 2.45
N ALA A 90 0.45 8.81 1.42
CA ALA A 90 0.82 8.58 0.02
C ALA A 90 1.99 9.48 -0.41
N ILE A 91 1.93 10.78 -0.10
CA ILE A 91 2.99 11.74 -0.46
C ILE A 91 4.30 11.39 0.24
N SER A 92 4.27 11.14 1.55
CA SER A 92 5.48 10.75 2.29
C SER A 92 6.06 9.43 1.78
N THR A 93 5.21 8.44 1.45
CA THR A 93 5.66 7.17 0.85
C THR A 93 6.33 7.39 -0.50
N MET A 94 5.78 8.22 -1.39
CA MET A 94 6.38 8.52 -2.69
C MET A 94 7.73 9.24 -2.56
N VAL A 95 7.85 10.16 -1.59
CA VAL A 95 9.12 10.84 -1.28
C VAL A 95 10.16 9.85 -0.76
N LEU A 96 9.77 8.93 0.13
CA LEU A 96 10.64 7.87 0.65
C LEU A 96 11.11 6.93 -0.45
N ILE A 97 10.21 6.52 -1.36
CA ILE A 97 10.57 5.71 -2.53
C ILE A 97 11.57 6.47 -3.40
N LEU A 98 11.31 7.73 -3.75
CA LEU A 98 12.20 8.52 -4.60
C LEU A 98 13.61 8.63 -4.00
N THR A 99 13.69 9.13 -2.77
CA THR A 99 14.97 9.42 -2.08
C THR A 99 15.70 8.16 -1.60
N GLY A 100 15.00 7.05 -1.35
CA GLY A 100 15.64 5.78 -1.02
C GLY A 100 16.20 5.08 -2.26
N THR A 101 15.48 5.17 -3.40
CA THR A 101 15.87 4.47 -4.62
C THR A 101 16.98 5.18 -5.39
N THR A 102 17.16 6.49 -5.24
CA THR A 102 18.35 7.22 -5.73
C THR A 102 19.64 6.69 -5.11
N LEU A 103 19.63 6.41 -3.80
CA LEU A 103 20.76 5.79 -3.11
C LEU A 103 21.00 4.37 -3.61
N LEU A 104 19.94 3.57 -3.71
CA LEU A 104 20.00 2.17 -4.16
C LEU A 104 20.48 2.03 -5.62
N PHE A 105 20.09 2.95 -6.50
CA PHE A 105 20.38 2.93 -7.93
C PHE A 105 21.34 4.05 -8.34
N SER A 106 22.30 4.37 -7.48
CA SER A 106 23.27 5.46 -7.65
C SER A 106 24.15 5.33 -8.91
N HIS A 107 24.22 4.15 -9.52
CA HIS A 107 24.89 3.94 -10.81
C HIS A 107 24.15 4.61 -11.98
N THR A 108 22.83 4.80 -11.88
CA THR A 108 21.98 5.32 -12.95
C THR A 108 22.08 6.84 -13.11
N GLY A 109 21.80 7.33 -14.33
CA GLY A 109 21.81 8.77 -14.63
C GLY A 109 20.66 9.54 -13.96
N TRP A 110 19.47 8.93 -13.85
CA TRP A 110 18.31 9.58 -13.23
C TRP A 110 18.52 9.78 -11.73
N ALA A 111 19.13 8.81 -11.03
CA ALA A 111 19.40 8.92 -9.61
C ALA A 111 20.31 10.13 -9.32
N LYS A 112 21.40 10.25 -10.09
CA LYS A 112 22.32 11.40 -10.01
C LYS A 112 21.61 12.73 -10.29
N ALA A 113 20.73 12.76 -11.30
CA ALA A 113 19.97 13.97 -11.64
C ALA A 113 19.02 14.40 -10.51
N VAL A 114 18.34 13.45 -9.87
CA VAL A 114 17.47 13.73 -8.71
C VAL A 114 18.29 14.24 -7.52
N VAL A 115 19.41 13.61 -7.19
CA VAL A 115 20.31 14.07 -6.11
C VAL A 115 20.76 15.51 -6.34
N VAL A 116 21.17 15.85 -7.57
CA VAL A 116 21.56 17.24 -7.93
C VAL A 116 20.37 18.19 -7.80
N PHE A 117 19.19 17.79 -8.30
CA PHE A 117 17.97 18.61 -8.21
C PHE A 117 17.56 18.90 -6.76
N LEU A 118 17.69 17.91 -5.86
CA LEU A 118 17.37 18.04 -4.45
C LEU A 118 18.42 18.83 -3.65
N GLY A 119 19.57 19.19 -4.25
CA GLY A 119 20.62 19.97 -3.59
C GLY A 119 21.74 19.13 -2.97
N GLY A 120 21.91 17.88 -3.41
CA GLY A 120 22.98 16.98 -2.97
C GLY A 120 22.51 15.89 -1.98
N THR A 121 23.41 14.95 -1.69
CA THR A 121 23.13 13.77 -0.85
C THR A 121 22.75 14.12 0.59
N GLU A 122 23.32 15.21 1.13
CA GLU A 122 22.99 15.67 2.48
C GLU A 122 21.53 16.13 2.56
N MET A 123 21.10 16.97 1.61
CA MET A 123 19.73 17.47 1.55
C MET A 123 18.74 16.33 1.27
N GLU A 124 19.08 15.42 0.35
CA GLU A 124 18.28 14.23 0.11
C GLU A 124 18.09 13.38 1.38
N GLY A 125 19.16 13.18 2.15
CA GLY A 125 19.08 12.48 3.44
C GLY A 125 18.18 13.20 4.45
N ILE A 126 18.18 14.54 4.49
CA ILE A 126 17.27 15.34 5.32
C ILE A 126 15.82 15.16 4.86
N ILE A 127 15.56 15.21 3.56
CA ILE A 127 14.23 15.02 2.97
C ILE A 127 13.71 13.61 3.31
N HIS A 128 14.52 12.58 3.09
CA HIS A 128 14.17 11.19 3.39
C HIS A 128 13.80 11.02 4.86
N ARG A 129 14.66 11.48 5.78
CA ARG A 129 14.43 11.41 7.23
C ARG A 129 13.18 12.18 7.67
N THR A 130 12.92 13.34 7.08
CA THR A 130 11.72 14.14 7.37
C THR A 130 10.45 13.41 6.93
N ALA A 131 10.46 12.84 5.73
CA ALA A 131 9.35 12.02 5.23
C ALA A 131 9.14 10.77 6.10
N ALA A 132 10.23 10.13 6.56
CA ALA A 132 10.17 8.98 7.45
C ALA A 132 9.53 9.31 8.80
N VAL A 133 9.88 10.45 9.41
CA VAL A 133 9.27 10.91 10.67
C VAL A 133 7.77 11.17 10.52
N ILE A 134 7.35 11.81 9.42
CA ILE A 134 5.93 12.03 9.11
C ILE A 134 5.21 10.68 8.96
N TRP A 135 5.79 9.78 8.17
CA TRP A 135 5.21 8.48 7.85
C TRP A 135 5.06 7.59 9.11
N LEU A 136 6.12 7.48 9.92
CA LEU A 136 6.09 6.75 11.19
C LEU A 136 5.15 7.40 12.20
N GLY A 137 5.07 8.74 12.21
CA GLY A 137 4.12 9.48 13.06
C GLY A 137 2.67 9.16 12.73
N ILE A 138 2.32 9.10 11.43
CA ILE A 138 0.99 8.66 10.97
C ILE A 138 0.71 7.23 11.41
N PHE A 139 1.68 6.33 11.20
CA PHE A 139 1.54 4.93 11.59
C PHE A 139 1.31 4.77 13.09
N ALA A 140 2.11 5.45 13.93
CA ALA A 140 1.98 5.44 15.38
C ALA A 140 0.64 6.02 15.85
N ALA A 141 0.20 7.13 15.27
CA ALA A 141 -1.11 7.73 15.58
C ALA A 141 -2.26 6.79 15.23
N HIS A 142 -2.20 6.16 14.05
CA HIS A 142 -3.19 5.18 13.62
C HIS A 142 -3.20 3.94 14.52
N LEU A 143 -2.02 3.43 14.90
CA LEU A 143 -1.90 2.32 15.84
C LEU A 143 -2.52 2.66 17.20
N ALA A 144 -2.27 3.86 17.73
CA ALA A 144 -2.88 4.33 18.97
C ALA A 144 -4.41 4.41 18.86
N ILE A 145 -4.95 4.91 17.75
CA ILE A 145 -6.40 4.93 17.49
C ILE A 145 -6.97 3.50 17.46
N ALA A 146 -6.30 2.58 16.76
CA ALA A 146 -6.73 1.19 16.65
C ALA A 146 -6.72 0.47 18.02
N ILE A 147 -5.64 0.62 18.79
CA ILE A 147 -5.54 0.05 20.15
C ILE A 147 -6.63 0.63 21.06
N ASN A 148 -6.83 1.94 21.04
CA ASN A 148 -7.88 2.58 21.83
C ASN A 148 -9.28 2.07 21.44
N ASN A 149 -9.56 1.89 20.15
CA ASN A 149 -10.82 1.35 19.66
C ASN A 149 -11.05 -0.10 20.13
N ILE A 150 -10.03 -0.96 20.00
CA ILE A 150 -10.07 -2.35 20.48
C ILE A 150 -10.28 -2.38 22.00
N TRP A 151 -9.52 -1.60 22.75
CA TRP A 151 -9.61 -1.53 24.20
C TRP A 151 -10.98 -1.05 24.68
N SER A 152 -11.52 -0.01 24.04
CA SER A 152 -12.83 0.56 24.36
C SER A 152 -13.96 -0.43 24.05
N ASN A 153 -13.82 -1.23 22.99
CA ASN A 153 -14.83 -2.20 22.55
C ASN A 153 -14.56 -3.64 23.01
N ARG A 154 -13.58 -3.86 23.89
CA ARG A 154 -13.11 -5.21 24.28
C ARG A 154 -14.21 -6.10 24.86
N ALA A 155 -15.16 -5.51 25.61
CA ALA A 155 -16.24 -6.26 26.25
C ALA A 155 -17.27 -6.82 25.26
N THR A 156 -17.42 -6.18 24.10
CA THR A 156 -18.43 -6.56 23.09
C THR A 156 -17.86 -7.34 21.92
N PHE A 157 -16.52 -7.48 21.85
CA PHE A 157 -15.80 -8.07 20.72
C PHE A 157 -16.16 -7.47 19.35
N LYS A 158 -16.76 -6.28 19.31
CA LYS A 158 -17.16 -5.58 18.07
C LYS A 158 -15.99 -5.25 17.14
N TRP A 159 -14.75 -5.34 17.63
CA TRP A 159 -13.53 -5.22 16.84
C TRP A 159 -13.32 -6.42 15.87
N PHE A 160 -14.13 -7.48 15.94
CA PHE A 160 -14.29 -8.52 14.90
C PHE A 160 -15.59 -8.37 14.08
N GLY A 161 -16.30 -7.25 14.20
CA GLY A 161 -17.56 -7.02 13.52
C GLY A 161 -17.45 -6.81 12.01
N SER A 162 -18.58 -6.47 11.38
CA SER A 162 -18.69 -6.32 9.92
C SER A 162 -17.80 -5.22 9.31
N THR A 163 -17.36 -4.26 10.12
CA THR A 163 -16.47 -3.15 9.71
C THR A 163 -15.02 -3.36 10.15
N SER A 164 -14.69 -4.54 10.68
CA SER A 164 -13.33 -4.86 11.14
C SER A 164 -12.34 -4.99 9.98
N MET A 165 -11.14 -4.43 10.19
CA MET A 165 -9.98 -4.63 9.32
C MET A 165 -9.27 -5.96 9.55
N LEU A 166 -9.66 -6.73 10.57
CA LEU A 166 -9.06 -8.04 10.82
C LEU A 166 -9.56 -9.05 9.77
N PRO A 167 -8.64 -9.83 9.17
CA PRO A 167 -9.02 -10.96 8.34
C PRO A 167 -9.86 -11.96 9.15
N ASN A 168 -10.88 -12.52 8.51
CA ASN A 168 -11.78 -13.52 9.07
C ASN A 168 -12.12 -14.60 8.03
N TRP A 169 -12.92 -15.59 8.42
CA TRP A 169 -13.25 -16.71 7.53
C TRP A 169 -14.02 -16.31 6.27
N LYS A 170 -14.80 -15.23 6.31
CA LYS A 170 -15.47 -14.71 5.11
C LYS A 170 -14.46 -14.20 4.09
N ASP A 171 -13.35 -13.60 4.50
CA ASP A 171 -12.30 -13.15 3.56
C ASP A 171 -11.70 -14.34 2.79
N TRP A 172 -11.55 -15.49 3.45
CA TRP A 172 -11.09 -16.74 2.83
C TRP A 172 -12.12 -17.30 1.84
N ASP A 173 -13.40 -17.27 2.19
CA ASP A 173 -14.48 -17.71 1.30
C ASP A 173 -14.64 -16.77 0.10
N ASP A 174 -14.51 -15.45 0.31
CA ASP A 174 -14.53 -14.43 -0.73
C ASP A 174 -13.32 -14.57 -1.67
N LEU A 175 -12.13 -14.89 -1.15
CA LEU A 175 -10.94 -15.17 -1.97
C LEU A 175 -11.14 -16.40 -2.85
N LYS A 176 -11.63 -17.52 -2.29
CA LYS A 176 -11.95 -18.72 -3.07
C LYS A 176 -13.02 -18.43 -4.11
N GLY A 177 -14.06 -17.68 -3.74
CA GLY A 177 -15.13 -17.26 -4.64
C GLY A 177 -14.59 -16.43 -5.79
N MET A 178 -13.68 -15.49 -5.53
CA MET A 178 -13.01 -14.70 -6.57
C MET A 178 -12.22 -15.57 -7.53
N PHE A 179 -11.43 -16.54 -7.05
CA PHE A 179 -10.72 -17.46 -7.95
C PHE A 179 -11.68 -18.32 -8.79
N LYS A 180 -12.80 -18.79 -8.22
CA LYS A 180 -13.85 -19.49 -8.99
C LYS A 180 -14.46 -18.58 -10.06
N TRP A 181 -14.74 -17.33 -9.71
CA TRP A 181 -15.27 -16.33 -10.65
C TRP A 181 -14.29 -16.01 -11.78
N PHE A 182 -13.01 -15.83 -11.47
CA PHE A 182 -11.97 -15.58 -12.47
C PHE A 182 -11.94 -16.66 -13.57
N VAL A 183 -12.10 -17.93 -13.19
CA VAL A 183 -12.13 -19.06 -14.14
C VAL A 183 -13.54 -19.39 -14.66
N GLY A 184 -14.54 -18.55 -14.38
CA GLY A 184 -15.91 -18.70 -14.86
C GLY A 184 -16.70 -19.85 -14.23
N ARG A 185 -16.29 -20.34 -13.05
CA ARG A 185 -16.93 -21.45 -12.30
C ARG A 185 -17.83 -20.97 -11.16
N GLY A 186 -18.19 -19.69 -11.13
CA GLY A 186 -19.05 -19.11 -10.11
C GLY A 186 -19.32 -17.64 -10.38
N GLU A 187 -20.25 -17.07 -9.62
CA GLU A 187 -20.56 -15.65 -9.62
C GLU A 187 -19.51 -14.84 -8.84
N ARG A 188 -19.41 -13.55 -9.12
CA ARG A 188 -18.59 -12.62 -8.35
C ARG A 188 -19.09 -12.61 -6.89
N PRO A 189 -18.23 -12.81 -5.89
CA PRO A 189 -18.65 -12.77 -4.49
C PRO A 189 -19.26 -11.43 -4.10
N GLN A 190 -20.15 -11.47 -3.11
CA GLN A 190 -20.73 -10.27 -2.50
C GLN A 190 -19.93 -9.92 -1.25
N PHE A 191 -19.33 -8.74 -1.26
CA PHE A 191 -18.40 -8.31 -0.22
C PHE A 191 -19.09 -7.50 0.88
N ASN A 192 -18.46 -7.50 2.05
CA ASN A 192 -18.85 -6.68 3.20
C ASN A 192 -18.22 -5.29 3.12
N HIS A 193 -18.24 -4.55 4.23
CA HIS A 193 -17.67 -3.22 4.34
C HIS A 193 -16.22 -3.15 3.88
N TRP A 194 -15.38 -4.15 4.19
CA TRP A 194 -14.05 -4.29 3.60
C TRP A 194 -13.97 -5.56 2.78
N THR A 195 -13.43 -5.47 1.57
CA THR A 195 -13.08 -6.63 0.75
C THR A 195 -11.79 -7.27 1.26
N TYR A 196 -11.54 -8.54 0.95
CA TYR A 196 -10.30 -9.20 1.42
C TYR A 196 -9.04 -8.52 0.86
N TRP A 197 -9.08 -7.97 -0.35
CA TRP A 197 -7.93 -7.26 -0.93
C TRP A 197 -7.74 -5.88 -0.29
N GLN A 198 -8.82 -5.19 0.11
CA GLN A 198 -8.69 -3.94 0.89
C GLN A 198 -8.07 -4.21 2.26
N LYS A 199 -8.43 -5.33 2.91
CA LYS A 199 -7.77 -5.75 4.16
C LYS A 199 -6.32 -6.12 3.92
N PHE A 200 -6.01 -6.81 2.83
CA PHE A 200 -4.63 -7.09 2.47
C PHE A 200 -3.83 -5.79 2.25
N ASP A 201 -4.34 -4.87 1.43
CA ASP A 201 -3.74 -3.54 1.20
C ASP A 201 -3.62 -2.73 2.49
N TYR A 202 -4.46 -2.97 3.49
CA TYR A 202 -4.32 -2.38 4.83
C TYR A 202 -3.20 -3.03 5.65
N TRP A 203 -3.09 -4.36 5.65
CA TRP A 203 -2.09 -5.09 6.46
C TRP A 203 -0.70 -5.12 5.83
N ALA A 204 -0.58 -5.03 4.50
CA ALA A 204 0.71 -5.01 3.83
C ALA A 204 1.59 -3.82 4.26
N PRO A 205 1.09 -2.58 4.36
CA PRO A 205 1.83 -1.48 4.96
C PRO A 205 2.12 -1.64 6.46
N PHE A 206 1.33 -2.40 7.22
CA PHE A 206 1.64 -2.70 8.63
C PHE A 206 2.82 -3.65 8.76
N TRP A 207 2.87 -4.68 7.92
CA TRP A 207 4.04 -5.52 7.77
C TRP A 207 5.25 -4.66 7.35
N GLY A 208 5.10 -3.88 6.28
CA GLY A 208 6.14 -3.01 5.78
C GLY A 208 6.65 -2.05 6.85
N ALA A 209 5.77 -1.38 7.60
CA ALA A 209 6.14 -0.51 8.73
C ALA A 209 6.97 -1.25 9.79
N GLY A 210 6.60 -2.50 10.09
CA GLY A 210 7.39 -3.35 10.97
C GLY A 210 8.80 -3.60 10.44
N VAL A 211 8.93 -3.91 9.16
CA VAL A 211 10.21 -4.29 8.51
C VAL A 211 11.06 -3.07 8.14
N ILE A 212 10.57 -2.20 7.24
CA ILE A 212 11.28 -1.00 6.77
C ILE A 212 11.38 0.08 7.86
N GLY A 213 10.35 0.21 8.71
CA GLY A 213 10.36 1.20 9.78
C GLY A 213 11.36 0.85 10.89
N SER A 214 11.42 -0.41 11.33
CA SER A 214 12.38 -0.82 12.35
C SER A 214 13.83 -0.78 11.83
N SER A 215 14.08 -1.32 10.64
CA SER A 215 15.40 -1.22 9.99
C SER A 215 15.80 0.24 9.72
N GLY A 216 14.84 1.08 9.32
CA GLY A 216 15.06 2.51 9.13
C GLY A 216 15.43 3.23 10.41
N ILE A 217 14.77 2.94 11.53
CA ILE A 217 15.10 3.50 12.86
C ILE A 217 16.51 3.08 13.29
N MET A 218 16.90 1.82 13.05
CA MET A 218 18.26 1.33 13.33
C MET A 218 19.31 2.14 12.57
N LEU A 219 19.06 2.42 11.29
CA LEU A 219 19.95 3.18 10.41
C LEU A 219 19.88 4.69 10.65
N PHE A 220 18.76 5.20 11.15
CA PHE A 220 18.56 6.62 11.47
C PHE A 220 19.38 7.04 12.70
N ALA A 221 19.47 6.17 13.70
CA ALA A 221 20.19 6.42 14.94
C ALA A 221 21.24 5.31 15.20
N PRO A 222 22.32 5.24 14.39
CA PRO A 222 23.26 4.12 14.44
C PRO A 222 24.01 4.05 15.78
N GLU A 223 24.37 5.19 16.37
CA GLU A 223 25.05 5.23 17.67
C GLU A 223 24.19 4.67 18.79
N ALA A 224 22.92 5.09 18.87
CA ALA A 224 21.97 4.59 19.85
C ALA A 224 21.67 3.10 19.65
N THR A 225 21.56 2.66 18.38
CA THR A 225 21.33 1.26 18.03
C THR A 225 22.51 0.38 18.44
N ALA A 226 23.75 0.84 18.23
CA ALA A 226 24.95 0.09 18.58
C ALA A 226 25.13 -0.09 20.10
N VAL A 227 24.47 0.71 20.93
CA VAL A 227 24.46 0.46 22.39
C VAL A 227 23.77 -0.86 22.74
N VAL A 228 22.74 -1.24 21.97
CA VAL A 228 21.89 -2.40 22.27
C VAL A 228 22.06 -3.58 21.32
N LEU A 229 22.48 -3.35 20.08
CA LEU A 229 22.62 -4.36 19.05
C LEU A 229 24.04 -4.41 18.49
N PRO A 230 24.53 -5.60 18.10
CA PRO A 230 25.83 -5.74 17.45
C PRO A 230 25.81 -5.16 16.03
N GLY A 231 26.96 -4.64 15.58
CA GLY A 231 27.13 -3.95 14.32
C GLY A 231 26.77 -4.76 13.08
N TRP A 232 26.87 -6.10 13.10
CA TRP A 232 26.41 -6.91 11.96
C TRP A 232 24.91 -6.78 11.68
N MET A 233 24.11 -6.32 12.65
CA MET A 233 22.70 -6.00 12.44
C MET A 233 22.50 -4.82 11.48
N PHE A 234 23.45 -3.89 11.35
CA PHE A 234 23.35 -2.81 10.37
C PHE A 234 23.45 -3.32 8.92
N ASN A 235 24.22 -4.40 8.69
CA ASN A 235 24.27 -5.04 7.38
C ASN A 235 22.90 -5.64 7.02
N ILE A 236 22.28 -6.35 7.96
CA ILE A 236 20.96 -6.94 7.77
C ILE A 236 19.90 -5.85 7.61
N ALA A 237 19.92 -4.83 8.47
CA ALA A 237 19.00 -3.70 8.38
C ALA A 237 19.08 -3.05 7.00
N THR A 238 20.28 -2.83 6.47
CA THR A 238 20.47 -2.27 5.12
C THR A 238 19.84 -3.14 4.04
N VAL A 239 20.10 -4.45 4.04
CA VAL A 239 19.54 -5.38 3.05
C VAL A 239 18.02 -5.44 3.16
N VAL A 240 17.50 -5.67 4.37
CA VAL A 240 16.06 -5.81 4.61
C VAL A 240 15.31 -4.51 4.29
N HIS A 241 15.89 -3.35 4.63
CA HIS A 241 15.31 -2.04 4.31
C HIS A 241 15.22 -1.83 2.79
N ALA A 242 16.28 -2.13 2.06
CA ALA A 242 16.31 -1.98 0.61
C ALA A 242 15.33 -2.94 -0.09
N GLU A 243 15.32 -4.22 0.31
CA GLU A 243 14.41 -5.24 -0.25
C GLU A 243 12.93 -4.89 0.03
N GLU A 244 12.59 -4.49 1.26
CA GLU A 244 11.23 -4.06 1.59
C GLU A 244 10.83 -2.76 0.87
N ALA A 245 11.78 -1.83 0.65
CA ALA A 245 11.52 -0.62 -0.14
C ALA A 245 11.16 -0.96 -1.60
N LEU A 246 11.86 -1.93 -2.21
CA LEU A 246 11.54 -2.43 -3.55
C LEU A 246 10.16 -3.09 -3.59
N LEU A 247 9.87 -3.96 -2.62
CA LEU A 247 8.56 -4.59 -2.49
C LEU A 247 7.45 -3.55 -2.42
N ALA A 248 7.57 -2.58 -1.52
CA ALA A 248 6.59 -1.52 -1.32
C ALA A 248 6.41 -0.68 -2.59
N ALA A 249 7.51 -0.26 -3.23
CA ALA A 249 7.47 0.54 -4.44
C ALA A 249 6.76 -0.19 -5.60
N ILE A 250 7.09 -1.48 -5.82
CA ILE A 250 6.49 -2.25 -6.91
C ILE A 250 5.04 -2.59 -6.58
N PHE A 251 4.74 -3.06 -5.36
CA PHE A 251 3.40 -3.45 -4.95
C PHE A 251 2.42 -2.28 -5.01
N LEU A 252 2.76 -1.13 -4.41
CA LEU A 252 1.87 0.03 -4.36
C LEU A 252 1.55 0.58 -5.75
N ASN A 253 2.55 0.66 -6.62
CA ASN A 253 2.38 1.27 -7.95
C ASN A 253 1.86 0.30 -9.01
N SER A 254 1.84 -1.02 -8.74
CA SER A 254 1.26 -2.02 -9.65
C SER A 254 -0.05 -2.62 -9.12
N VAL A 255 -0.01 -3.30 -7.98
CA VAL A 255 -1.14 -4.05 -7.43
C VAL A 255 -2.18 -3.12 -6.82
N HIS A 256 -1.77 -2.22 -5.93
CA HIS A 256 -2.72 -1.29 -5.30
C HIS A 256 -3.35 -0.34 -6.33
N PHE A 257 -2.55 0.24 -7.23
CA PHE A 257 -3.07 1.05 -8.32
C PHE A 257 -4.01 0.28 -9.25
N PHE A 258 -3.73 -0.99 -9.53
CA PHE A 258 -4.68 -1.82 -10.27
C PHE A 258 -6.01 -1.96 -9.51
N ASN A 259 -5.95 -2.41 -8.25
CA ASN A 259 -7.13 -2.66 -7.41
C ASN A 259 -8.05 -1.44 -7.30
N VAL A 260 -7.49 -0.22 -7.36
CA VAL A 260 -8.25 1.02 -7.16
C VAL A 260 -8.57 1.76 -8.46
N HIS A 261 -7.65 1.80 -9.43
CA HIS A 261 -7.74 2.69 -10.60
C HIS A 261 -7.79 1.95 -11.94
N PHE A 262 -7.02 0.88 -12.12
CA PHE A 262 -6.85 0.25 -13.45
C PHE A 262 -7.74 -0.96 -13.74
N ARG A 263 -8.59 -1.36 -12.79
CA ARG A 263 -9.68 -2.30 -13.08
C ARG A 263 -10.60 -1.73 -14.18
N PRO A 264 -11.02 -2.52 -15.19
CA PRO A 264 -11.97 -2.08 -16.21
C PRO A 264 -13.22 -1.37 -15.68
N GLU A 265 -13.76 -1.80 -14.54
CA GLU A 265 -14.94 -1.16 -13.90
C GLU A 265 -14.60 0.20 -13.24
N ARG A 266 -13.31 0.47 -12.98
CA ARG A 266 -12.81 1.67 -12.27
C ARG A 266 -12.09 2.66 -13.17
N PHE A 267 -11.72 2.22 -14.36
CA PHE A 267 -10.97 3.01 -15.31
C PHE A 267 -11.76 4.26 -15.74
N PRO A 268 -11.15 5.46 -15.78
CA PRO A 268 -9.70 5.71 -15.68
C PRO A 268 -9.15 5.79 -14.25
N MET A 269 -9.98 6.07 -13.24
CA MET A 269 -9.58 6.17 -11.84
C MET A 269 -10.78 6.28 -10.89
N SER A 270 -10.66 5.72 -9.68
CA SER A 270 -11.52 6.09 -8.55
C SER A 270 -11.06 7.38 -7.87
N THR A 271 -12.00 8.28 -7.54
CA THR A 271 -11.76 9.50 -6.74
C THR A 271 -12.30 9.42 -5.32
N THR A 272 -12.84 8.25 -4.92
CA THR A 272 -13.60 8.05 -3.68
C THR A 272 -12.83 8.44 -2.43
N ILE A 273 -11.52 8.20 -2.38
CA ILE A 273 -10.70 8.58 -1.21
C ILE A 273 -10.54 10.10 -1.07
N PHE A 274 -10.59 10.87 -2.15
CA PHE A 274 -10.44 12.33 -2.10
C PHE A 274 -11.79 13.03 -1.93
N THR A 275 -12.84 12.55 -2.59
CA THR A 275 -14.21 13.08 -2.41
C THR A 275 -14.83 12.61 -1.08
N GLY A 276 -14.45 11.43 -0.62
CA GLY A 276 -15.01 10.72 0.52
C GLY A 276 -16.40 10.12 0.25
N ALA A 277 -16.84 10.11 -1.00
CA ALA A 277 -18.18 9.71 -1.40
C ALA A 277 -18.11 8.76 -2.60
N ILE A 278 -19.05 7.83 -2.65
CA ILE A 278 -19.19 6.81 -3.69
C ILE A 278 -20.64 6.82 -4.21
N PRO A 279 -20.89 6.72 -5.54
CA PRO A 279 -22.26 6.57 -6.05
C PRO A 279 -22.98 5.39 -5.39
N ILE A 280 -24.28 5.51 -5.11
CA ILE A 280 -24.99 4.49 -4.33
C ILE A 280 -25.05 3.13 -5.05
N GLU A 281 -25.26 3.09 -6.37
CA GLU A 281 -25.27 1.83 -7.13
C GLU A 281 -23.90 1.16 -7.15
N GLU A 282 -22.84 1.95 -7.22
CA GLU A 282 -21.48 1.44 -7.12
C GLU A 282 -21.21 0.87 -5.72
N PHE A 283 -21.70 1.51 -4.66
CA PHE A 283 -21.63 0.98 -3.30
C PHE A 283 -22.40 -0.34 -3.15
N LYS A 284 -23.59 -0.46 -3.76
CA LYS A 284 -24.34 -1.72 -3.80
C LYS A 284 -23.58 -2.82 -4.53
N HIS A 285 -22.94 -2.50 -5.66
CA HIS A 285 -22.15 -3.46 -6.46
C HIS A 285 -20.90 -3.94 -5.74
N ASP A 286 -20.20 -3.05 -5.04
CA ASP A 286 -18.92 -3.38 -4.39
C ASP A 286 -19.05 -3.84 -2.94
N HIS A 287 -20.10 -3.42 -2.22
CA HIS A 287 -20.27 -3.64 -0.79
C HIS A 287 -21.70 -4.08 -0.43
N ARG A 288 -22.27 -4.97 -1.26
CA ARG A 288 -23.67 -5.42 -1.15
C ARG A 288 -24.09 -5.85 0.26
N VAL A 289 -23.25 -6.62 0.95
CA VAL A 289 -23.57 -7.14 2.29
C VAL A 289 -23.67 -6.00 3.31
N GLU A 290 -22.88 -4.94 3.15
CA GLU A 290 -23.02 -3.76 3.99
C GLU A 290 -24.29 -2.99 3.66
N TYR A 291 -24.58 -2.81 2.36
CA TYR A 291 -25.79 -2.12 1.91
C TYR A 291 -27.06 -2.78 2.45
N ASP A 292 -27.21 -4.10 2.26
CA ASP A 292 -28.39 -4.85 2.70
C ASP A 292 -28.59 -4.73 4.21
N ARG A 293 -27.51 -4.85 4.99
CA ARG A 293 -27.54 -4.68 6.45
C ARG A 293 -27.98 -3.29 6.86
N LEU A 294 -27.52 -2.24 6.18
CA LEU A 294 -27.91 -0.85 6.50
C LEU A 294 -29.38 -0.57 6.16
N VAL A 295 -29.91 -1.20 5.10
CA VAL A 295 -31.33 -1.14 4.75
C VAL A 295 -32.18 -1.86 5.80
N GLU A 296 -31.80 -3.08 6.17
CA GLU A 296 -32.51 -3.88 7.18
C GLU A 296 -32.57 -3.16 8.54
N LEU A 297 -31.49 -2.48 8.92
CA LEU A 297 -31.41 -1.71 10.17
C LEU A 297 -32.09 -0.32 10.08
N GLY A 298 -32.53 0.12 8.90
CA GLY A 298 -33.07 1.47 8.69
C GLY A 298 -32.04 2.58 8.91
N GLU A 299 -30.75 2.29 8.71
CA GLU A 299 -29.65 3.23 8.96
C GLU A 299 -29.05 3.85 7.70
N LEU A 300 -29.44 3.38 6.51
CA LEU A 300 -28.88 3.82 5.23
C LEU A 300 -28.89 5.36 5.09
N ASP A 301 -30.01 6.01 5.41
CA ASP A 301 -30.20 7.46 5.27
C ASP A 301 -29.18 8.30 6.06
N LYS A 302 -28.63 7.76 7.16
CA LYS A 302 -27.61 8.43 7.97
C LYS A 302 -26.29 8.61 7.21
N HIS A 303 -26.07 7.81 6.17
CA HIS A 303 -24.84 7.78 5.38
C HIS A 303 -25.02 8.40 3.99
N LEU A 304 -26.25 8.70 3.58
CA LEU A 304 -26.53 9.30 2.28
C LEU A 304 -26.11 10.76 2.27
N VAL A 305 -25.42 11.15 1.20
CA VAL A 305 -24.94 12.50 0.97
C VAL A 305 -25.26 12.91 -0.47
N LYS A 306 -25.38 14.22 -0.69
CA LYS A 306 -25.49 14.76 -2.05
C LYS A 306 -24.18 14.51 -2.80
N ARG A 307 -24.28 14.41 -4.12
CA ARG A 307 -23.14 14.42 -5.03
C ARG A 307 -22.12 15.51 -4.64
N PRO A 308 -20.81 15.20 -4.61
CA PRO A 308 -19.79 16.23 -4.41
C PRO A 308 -19.90 17.34 -5.46
N SER A 309 -19.55 18.57 -5.08
CA SER A 309 -19.60 19.67 -6.04
C SER A 309 -18.62 19.46 -7.20
N ARG A 310 -18.91 20.00 -8.38
CA ARG A 310 -18.02 19.92 -9.56
C ARG A 310 -16.58 20.36 -9.26
N ARG A 311 -16.40 21.35 -8.38
CA ARG A 311 -15.06 21.80 -7.96
C ARG A 311 -14.31 20.73 -7.18
N VAL A 312 -15.00 20.01 -6.29
CA VAL A 312 -14.44 18.91 -5.51
C VAL A 312 -14.10 17.74 -6.42
N ASP A 313 -14.99 17.37 -7.35
CA ASP A 313 -14.74 16.27 -8.31
C ASP A 313 -13.53 16.56 -9.20
N LEU A 314 -13.40 17.80 -9.70
CA LEU A 314 -12.25 18.22 -10.51
C LEU A 314 -10.94 18.21 -9.71
N ALA A 315 -10.96 18.73 -8.48
CA ALA A 315 -9.78 18.74 -7.62
C ALA A 315 -9.35 17.30 -7.25
N ALA A 316 -10.31 16.45 -6.89
CA ALA A 316 -10.06 15.04 -6.59
C ALA A 316 -9.48 14.30 -7.80
N SER A 317 -10.06 14.52 -8.97
CA SER A 317 -9.55 13.97 -10.24
C SER A 317 -8.12 14.43 -10.52
N PHE A 318 -7.85 15.73 -10.41
CA PHE A 318 -6.51 16.28 -10.64
C PHE A 318 -5.46 15.68 -9.69
N ILE A 319 -5.74 15.66 -8.38
CA ILE A 319 -4.84 15.10 -7.37
C ILE A 319 -4.60 13.61 -7.64
N THR A 320 -5.66 12.85 -7.95
CA THR A 320 -5.56 11.43 -8.27
C THR A 320 -4.66 11.19 -9.49
N THR A 321 -4.86 11.95 -10.57
CA THR A 321 -4.02 11.87 -11.76
C THR A 321 -2.56 12.17 -11.45
N VAL A 322 -2.27 13.24 -10.69
CA VAL A 322 -0.91 13.60 -10.30
C VAL A 322 -0.24 12.47 -9.52
N LEU A 323 -0.93 11.87 -8.55
CA LEU A 323 -0.40 10.76 -7.75
C LEU A 323 -0.20 9.50 -8.58
N ILE A 324 -1.11 9.16 -9.50
CA ILE A 324 -0.95 8.03 -10.41
C ILE A 324 0.27 8.24 -11.31
N VAL A 325 0.41 9.40 -11.94
CA VAL A 325 1.55 9.70 -12.82
C VAL A 325 2.86 9.69 -12.04
N ALA A 326 2.89 10.28 -10.84
CA ALA A 326 4.06 10.22 -9.97
C ALA A 326 4.42 8.77 -9.61
N GLY A 327 3.44 7.96 -9.20
CA GLY A 327 3.64 6.57 -8.85
C GLY A 327 4.13 5.71 -10.02
N LEU A 328 3.54 5.85 -11.21
CA LEU A 328 4.00 5.14 -12.42
C LEU A 328 5.41 5.60 -12.86
N THR A 329 5.73 6.88 -12.67
CA THR A 329 7.08 7.39 -12.92
C THR A 329 8.07 6.73 -11.95
N LEU A 330 7.77 6.70 -10.66
CA LEU A 330 8.59 6.02 -9.65
C LEU A 330 8.77 4.53 -9.97
N LEU A 331 7.68 3.84 -10.32
CA LEU A 331 7.74 2.43 -10.72
C LEU A 331 8.69 2.23 -11.91
N THR A 332 8.60 3.10 -12.92
CA THR A 332 9.48 3.03 -14.11
C THR A 332 10.94 3.23 -13.73
N LEU A 333 11.24 4.21 -12.89
CA LEU A 333 12.62 4.47 -12.40
C LEU A 333 13.17 3.30 -11.60
N VAL A 334 12.35 2.72 -10.71
CA VAL A 334 12.73 1.54 -9.91
C VAL A 334 13.00 0.34 -10.81
N LEU A 335 12.08 0.01 -11.74
CA LEU A 335 12.26 -1.12 -12.65
C LEU A 335 13.49 -0.95 -13.55
N TYR A 336 13.73 0.27 -14.06
CA TYR A 336 14.95 0.58 -14.80
C TYR A 336 16.20 0.38 -13.94
N GLY A 337 16.18 0.85 -12.69
CA GLY A 337 17.26 0.66 -11.73
C GLY A 337 17.57 -0.81 -11.47
N VAL A 338 16.55 -1.64 -11.23
CA VAL A 338 16.68 -3.09 -11.01
C VAL A 338 17.25 -3.79 -12.25
N VAL A 339 16.68 -3.55 -13.43
CA VAL A 339 17.09 -4.23 -14.67
C VAL A 339 18.51 -3.85 -15.10
N THR A 340 19.00 -2.68 -14.70
CA THR A 340 20.34 -2.19 -15.03
C THR A 340 21.34 -2.35 -13.89
N MET A 341 21.00 -3.05 -12.79
CA MET A 341 21.94 -3.31 -11.71
C MET A 341 23.19 -4.04 -12.26
N PRO A 342 24.40 -3.59 -11.93
CA PRO A 342 25.63 -4.31 -12.28
C PRO A 342 25.61 -5.70 -11.64
N ASN A 343 25.99 -6.72 -12.40
CA ASN A 343 26.19 -8.09 -11.90
C ASN A 343 27.43 -8.20 -11.03
#